data_AF-A0A2E2U6Q0-F1
#
_entry.id   AF-A0A2E2U6Q0-F1
#
_cell.length_a   1.000
_cell.length_b   1.000
_cell.length_c   1.000
_cell.angle_alpha   90.00
_cell.angle_beta   90.00
_cell.angle_gamma   90.00
#
_symmetry.space_group_name_H-M   'P 1'
#
loop_
_entity.id
_entity.type
_entity.pdbx_description
1 polymer ?
#
loop_
_entity_poly.entity_id
_entity_poly.type
_entity_poly.pdbx_seq_one_letter_code
_entity_poly.pdbx_strand_id
1 'polypeptide(L)'
;MKVFILALLAINSLVTYADSYRVVEILEAEGEKDLYTRVFLDNGEIIQIDSKDALALAKIREALSTGKSVEFNKISHNLKTPDIISEVKLGETLNEAAKPKEMFNQNRFNQIQFSTQNPLENSRISRLSSYNDAQDIMDDMNRRTRDKSQCYNRAHMWTYETLIQSQVSLGKIWLFFTRKYIRDYNYKWWFHVAPYTEVNDSNNVYVLDKGFTSVPYNQENWKDLFMRNKAHCPEITSYSEYENNPEEEYCYLMKSSQYYWQPYQLENLAEKNWKTWGYQNQNLEIAYRDALISWNGIIPEFPSDITIRDEVANEDVLERDVNQPIRGSEPAYTPVEDSSNRIGEYSSELVAGSRVIDNNDDDTGRVVRLISGNRLIFYSDKYRKEYDLPASRFSLKVLCYRDLCERDRVLDTNDNDQGTIREVFENGKVVFYSQKYSRNYTLRASRFSKESQCYGRICTGDRVLDTNDNDRGRIVKAFENGKVLFASDKYNQNYVLSASRFSLKTQCIGSICEGSSVRDTRDNDTGRVVEVFENGKIVFYSNDYRRNYVLDASRFVLR
;
A
#
# COMPACT_ATOMS: atom_id res chain seq x y z
N MET A 1 7.88 -8.35 -56.27
CA MET A 1 8.02 -7.54 -55.02
C MET A 1 6.77 -7.53 -54.12
N LYS A 2 5.81 -8.48 -54.27
CA LYS A 2 4.64 -8.64 -53.37
C LYS A 2 4.64 -9.93 -52.53
N VAL A 3 5.63 -10.80 -52.73
CA VAL A 3 5.77 -12.10 -52.03
C VAL A 3 6.66 -11.97 -50.77
N PHE A 4 7.46 -10.92 -50.64
CA PHE A 4 8.37 -10.72 -49.50
C PHE A 4 7.73 -10.06 -48.27
N ILE A 5 6.50 -9.53 -48.37
CA ILE A 5 5.80 -8.88 -47.23
C ILE A 5 4.93 -9.86 -46.43
N LEU A 6 4.54 -11.01 -47.01
CA LEU A 6 3.80 -12.04 -46.26
C LEU A 6 4.68 -12.92 -45.36
N ALA A 7 5.99 -13.02 -45.63
CA ALA A 7 6.90 -13.84 -44.82
C ALA A 7 7.30 -13.17 -43.48
N LEU A 8 7.21 -11.83 -43.39
CA LEU A 8 7.53 -11.07 -42.17
C LEU A 8 6.35 -10.98 -41.18
N LEU A 9 5.13 -11.36 -41.61
CA LEU A 9 3.94 -11.42 -40.74
C LEU A 9 3.73 -12.81 -40.11
N ALA A 10 4.49 -13.83 -40.51
CA ALA A 10 4.35 -15.21 -40.03
C ALA A 10 5.28 -15.59 -38.86
N ILE A 11 6.21 -14.72 -38.43
CA ILE A 11 7.23 -15.02 -37.39
C ILE A 11 7.00 -14.21 -36.10
N ASN A 12 5.83 -13.60 -35.93
CA ASN A 12 5.33 -13.22 -34.60
C ASN A 12 4.24 -14.21 -34.16
N SER A 13 4.50 -15.51 -34.32
CA SER A 13 3.85 -16.50 -33.44
C SER A 13 4.24 -16.10 -32.03
N LEU A 14 3.34 -15.39 -31.37
CA LEU A 14 3.38 -15.09 -29.95
C LEU A 14 3.65 -16.41 -29.25
N VAL A 15 4.92 -16.66 -28.92
CA VAL A 15 5.29 -17.69 -27.97
C VAL A 15 4.72 -17.18 -26.67
N THR A 16 3.48 -17.57 -26.40
CA THR A 16 2.94 -17.54 -25.04
C THR A 16 3.85 -18.45 -24.27
N TYR A 17 4.84 -17.87 -23.59
CA TYR A 17 5.63 -18.61 -22.61
C TYR A 17 4.63 -19.25 -21.66
N ALA A 18 4.54 -20.57 -21.72
CA ALA A 18 3.76 -21.31 -20.75
C ALA A 18 4.46 -21.10 -19.40
N ASP A 19 3.71 -20.61 -18.43
CA ASP A 19 4.23 -20.47 -17.08
C ASP A 19 4.51 -21.88 -16.53
N SER A 20 5.69 -22.07 -15.97
CA SER A 20 6.10 -23.31 -15.32
C SER A 20 6.00 -23.17 -13.81
N TYR A 21 5.50 -24.22 -13.15
CA TYR A 21 5.18 -24.21 -11.72
C TYR A 21 5.80 -25.40 -11.00
N ARG A 22 6.15 -25.26 -9.73
CA ARG A 22 6.51 -26.42 -8.90
C ARG A 22 5.27 -26.97 -8.20
N VAL A 23 5.11 -28.30 -8.22
CA VAL A 23 4.09 -28.99 -7.42
C VAL A 23 4.57 -29.06 -5.97
N VAL A 24 3.75 -28.52 -5.06
CA VAL A 24 4.00 -28.51 -3.61
C VAL A 24 3.34 -29.70 -2.94
N GLU A 25 2.07 -29.94 -3.28
CA GLU A 25 1.26 -30.98 -2.63
C GLU A 25 0.21 -31.53 -3.59
N ILE A 26 -0.18 -32.78 -3.38
CA ILE A 26 -1.28 -33.44 -4.08
C ILE A 26 -2.29 -33.92 -3.02
N LEU A 27 -3.53 -33.45 -3.13
CA LEU A 27 -4.66 -33.93 -2.34
C LEU A 27 -5.57 -34.76 -3.23
N GLU A 28 -5.52 -36.08 -3.06
CA GLU A 28 -6.34 -37.03 -3.81
C GLU A 28 -7.82 -36.85 -3.50
N ALA A 29 -8.67 -37.18 -4.48
CA ALA A 29 -10.11 -37.15 -4.32
C ALA A 29 -10.60 -38.08 -3.18
N GLU A 30 -11.38 -37.54 -2.25
CA GLU A 30 -11.93 -38.29 -1.12
C GLU A 30 -13.30 -38.91 -1.46
N GLY A 31 -13.31 -40.20 -1.76
CA GLY A 31 -14.52 -40.99 -1.99
C GLY A 31 -15.14 -40.81 -3.39
N GLU A 32 -16.23 -41.52 -3.66
CA GLU A 32 -16.85 -41.56 -5.00
C GLU A 32 -17.45 -40.23 -5.49
N LYS A 33 -17.61 -39.26 -4.59
CA LYS A 33 -18.24 -37.96 -4.90
C LYS A 33 -17.24 -36.90 -5.35
N ASP A 34 -15.98 -37.00 -4.95
CA ASP A 34 -14.97 -36.07 -5.41
C ASP A 34 -14.39 -36.59 -6.73
N LEU A 35 -14.58 -35.81 -7.79
CA LEU A 35 -14.18 -36.20 -9.15
C LEU A 35 -12.79 -35.66 -9.51
N TYR A 36 -12.19 -34.84 -8.63
CA TYR A 36 -10.98 -34.11 -8.95
C TYR A 36 -9.91 -34.26 -7.86
N THR A 37 -8.71 -34.60 -8.29
CA THR A 37 -7.51 -34.47 -7.47
C THR A 37 -7.06 -33.01 -7.49
N ARG A 38 -6.78 -32.44 -6.32
CA ARG A 38 -6.30 -31.05 -6.17
C ARG A 38 -4.77 -31.04 -6.11
N VAL A 39 -4.16 -30.13 -6.87
CA VAL A 39 -2.70 -29.97 -6.92
C VAL A 39 -2.36 -28.56 -6.49
N PHE A 40 -1.49 -28.45 -5.50
CA PHE A 40 -1.04 -27.19 -4.91
C PHE A 40 0.26 -26.77 -5.58
N LEU A 41 0.32 -25.53 -6.03
CA LEU A 41 1.46 -24.99 -6.78
C LEU A 41 2.24 -23.98 -5.93
N ASP A 42 3.52 -23.82 -6.20
CA ASP A 42 4.41 -22.88 -5.52
C ASP A 42 4.01 -21.40 -5.65
N ASN A 43 3.24 -21.07 -6.69
CA ASN A 43 2.67 -19.74 -6.84
C ASN A 43 1.46 -19.45 -5.92
N GLY A 44 0.99 -20.45 -5.16
CA GLY A 44 -0.19 -20.34 -4.28
C GLY A 44 -1.49 -20.83 -4.89
N GLU A 45 -1.53 -21.08 -6.21
CA GLU A 45 -2.71 -21.56 -6.90
C GLU A 45 -2.94 -23.06 -6.63
N ILE A 46 -4.22 -23.43 -6.56
CA ILE A 46 -4.69 -24.81 -6.56
C ILE A 46 -5.37 -25.06 -7.90
N ILE A 47 -4.97 -26.14 -8.55
CA ILE A 47 -5.57 -26.63 -9.80
C ILE A 47 -6.27 -27.96 -9.55
N GLN A 48 -7.20 -28.32 -10.42
CA GLN A 48 -7.96 -29.57 -10.38
C GLN A 48 -7.68 -30.41 -11.62
N ILE A 49 -7.42 -31.70 -11.40
CA ILE A 49 -7.24 -32.70 -12.45
C ILE A 49 -8.30 -33.77 -12.24
N ASP A 50 -9.00 -34.17 -13.31
CA ASP A 50 -9.96 -35.27 -13.25
C ASP A 50 -9.26 -36.51 -12.69
N SER A 51 -9.81 -37.10 -11.62
CA SER A 51 -9.21 -38.25 -10.96
C SER A 51 -9.11 -39.49 -11.87
N LYS A 52 -9.80 -39.49 -13.02
CA LYS A 52 -9.71 -40.52 -14.05
C LYS A 52 -8.57 -40.28 -15.05
N ASP A 53 -7.96 -39.09 -15.09
CA ASP A 53 -6.81 -38.80 -15.94
C ASP A 53 -5.50 -39.33 -15.32
N ALA A 54 -5.34 -40.64 -15.40
CA ALA A 54 -4.18 -41.34 -14.83
C ALA A 54 -2.84 -40.84 -15.41
N LEU A 55 -2.82 -40.35 -16.65
CA LEU A 55 -1.60 -39.87 -17.30
C LEU A 55 -1.18 -38.50 -16.76
N ALA A 56 -2.11 -37.55 -16.63
CA ALA A 56 -1.82 -36.26 -16.02
C ALA A 56 -1.37 -36.42 -14.56
N LEU A 57 -2.06 -37.26 -13.78
CA LEU A 57 -1.71 -37.52 -12.39
C LEU A 57 -0.33 -38.19 -12.23
N ALA A 58 0.03 -39.12 -13.12
CA ALA A 58 1.35 -39.72 -13.11
C ALA A 58 2.46 -38.67 -13.31
N LYS A 59 2.27 -37.71 -14.22
CA LYS A 59 3.20 -36.60 -14.44
C LYS A 59 3.28 -35.67 -13.23
N ILE A 60 2.16 -35.32 -12.60
CA ILE A 60 2.17 -34.49 -11.39
C ILE A 60 2.91 -35.18 -10.24
N ARG A 61 2.70 -36.49 -10.03
CA ARG A 61 3.44 -37.27 -9.03
C ARG A 61 4.92 -37.38 -9.35
N GLU A 62 5.29 -37.52 -10.63
CA GLU A 62 6.69 -37.46 -11.07
C GLU A 62 7.29 -36.08 -10.77
N ALA A 63 6.59 -34.99 -11.08
CA ALA A 63 7.05 -33.63 -10.80
C ALA A 63 7.30 -33.40 -9.30
N LEU A 64 6.34 -33.78 -8.46
CA LEU A 64 6.47 -33.67 -7.00
C LEU A 64 7.68 -34.46 -6.47
N SER A 65 7.83 -35.71 -6.89
CA SER A 65 8.93 -36.58 -6.40
C SER A 65 10.32 -36.20 -6.94
N THR A 66 10.39 -35.58 -8.12
CA THR A 66 11.67 -35.23 -8.78
C THR A 66 12.03 -33.75 -8.69
N GLY A 67 11.13 -32.91 -8.16
CA GLY A 67 11.30 -31.45 -8.14
C GLY A 67 11.29 -30.80 -9.53
N LYS A 68 10.76 -31.48 -10.55
CA LYS A 68 10.58 -30.90 -11.90
C LYS A 68 9.43 -29.90 -11.89
N SER A 69 9.53 -28.87 -12.74
CA SER A 69 8.41 -27.98 -12.98
C SER A 69 7.32 -28.66 -13.82
N VAL A 70 6.12 -28.10 -13.81
CA VAL A 70 4.99 -28.50 -14.65
C VAL A 70 4.45 -27.31 -15.43
N GLU A 71 4.06 -27.57 -16.67
CA GLU A 71 3.27 -26.65 -17.49
C GLU A 71 1.93 -27.31 -17.77
N PHE A 72 0.87 -26.52 -17.89
CA PHE A 72 -0.45 -27.08 -18.12
C PHE A 72 -1.40 -26.17 -18.88
N ASN A 73 -2.38 -26.81 -19.52
CA ASN A 73 -3.47 -26.13 -20.23
C ASN A 73 -4.71 -26.07 -19.35
N LYS A 74 -5.15 -24.84 -19.03
CA LYS A 74 -6.37 -24.58 -18.25
C LYS A 74 -7.60 -24.67 -19.15
N ILE A 75 -8.55 -25.52 -18.78
CA ILE A 75 -9.87 -25.63 -19.43
C ILE A 75 -10.79 -24.50 -18.95
N SER A 76 -10.67 -24.15 -17.66
CA SER A 76 -11.44 -23.07 -17.04
C SER A 76 -10.53 -21.93 -16.59
N HIS A 77 -11.08 -20.73 -16.56
CA HIS A 77 -10.41 -19.52 -16.07
C HIS A 77 -11.25 -18.90 -14.95
N ASN A 78 -11.47 -19.68 -13.89
CA ASN A 78 -12.30 -19.26 -12.78
C ASN A 78 -11.51 -18.34 -11.84
N LEU A 79 -12.10 -17.20 -11.49
CA LEU A 79 -11.49 -16.26 -10.55
C LEU A 79 -11.60 -16.70 -9.08
N LYS A 80 -12.55 -17.58 -8.76
CA LYS A 80 -12.91 -17.92 -7.37
C LYS A 80 -12.68 -19.38 -6.96
N THR A 81 -12.56 -20.27 -7.93
CA THR A 81 -12.43 -21.72 -7.73
C THR A 81 -11.21 -22.22 -8.50
N PRO A 82 -10.60 -23.35 -8.11
CA PRO A 82 -9.53 -23.98 -8.87
C PRO A 82 -9.83 -24.09 -10.36
N ASP A 83 -8.80 -23.89 -11.18
CA ASP A 83 -8.89 -24.12 -12.62
C ASP A 83 -8.78 -25.62 -12.91
N ILE A 84 -9.58 -26.11 -13.85
CA ILE A 84 -9.54 -27.51 -14.29
C ILE A 84 -8.52 -27.63 -15.41
N ILE A 85 -7.67 -28.65 -15.35
CA ILE A 85 -6.58 -28.87 -16.30
C ILE A 85 -6.87 -30.04 -17.24
N SER A 86 -6.57 -29.88 -18.53
CA SER A 86 -6.72 -30.94 -19.54
C SER A 86 -5.41 -31.63 -19.92
N GLU A 87 -4.27 -30.97 -19.70
CA GLU A 87 -2.97 -31.50 -20.13
C GLU A 87 -1.88 -30.99 -19.18
N VAL A 88 -0.99 -31.90 -18.78
CA VAL A 88 0.21 -31.61 -17.99
C VAL A 88 1.44 -31.99 -18.81
N LYS A 89 2.44 -31.10 -18.82
CA LYS A 89 3.77 -31.33 -19.39
C LYS A 89 4.81 -31.17 -18.28
N LEU A 90 5.78 -32.09 -18.27
CA LEU A 90 6.92 -32.00 -17.36
C LEU A 90 7.95 -31.06 -17.95
N GLY A 91 8.39 -30.10 -17.15
CA GLY A 91 9.52 -29.24 -17.46
C GLY A 91 10.83 -29.77 -16.91
N GLU A 92 11.80 -28.88 -16.80
CA GLU A 92 13.12 -29.17 -16.26
C GLU A 92 13.11 -29.14 -14.73
N THR A 93 14.13 -29.73 -14.12
CA THR A 93 14.40 -29.54 -12.69
C THR A 93 14.78 -28.08 -12.46
N LEU A 94 14.07 -27.41 -11.56
CA LEU A 94 14.39 -26.04 -11.20
C LEU A 94 15.71 -26.04 -10.41
N ASN A 95 16.81 -25.66 -11.07
CA ASN A 95 18.10 -25.50 -10.41
C ASN A 95 18.04 -24.30 -9.46
N GLU A 96 17.87 -24.57 -8.16
CA GLU A 96 17.84 -23.54 -7.10
C GLU A 96 19.22 -22.91 -6.79
N ALA A 97 20.28 -23.31 -7.48
CA ALA A 97 21.63 -22.87 -7.20
C ALA A 97 21.99 -21.56 -7.93
N ALA A 98 21.66 -20.42 -7.32
CA ALA A 98 22.20 -19.14 -7.73
C ALA A 98 23.10 -18.54 -6.65
N LYS A 99 24.21 -17.93 -7.09
CA LYS A 99 25.13 -17.23 -6.20
C LYS A 99 24.51 -15.89 -5.78
N PRO A 100 24.40 -15.61 -4.47
CA PRO A 100 23.89 -14.33 -3.98
C PRO A 100 24.87 -13.21 -4.35
N LYS A 101 24.33 -12.04 -4.72
CA LYS A 101 25.11 -10.80 -4.83
C LYS A 101 24.41 -9.65 -4.11
N GLU A 102 25.27 -8.83 -3.51
CA GLU A 102 25.11 -7.47 -2.98
C GLU A 102 24.48 -7.26 -1.59
N MET A 103 23.44 -7.97 -1.17
CA MET A 103 22.87 -7.75 0.19
C MET A 103 22.97 -8.93 1.16
N PHE A 104 23.28 -10.11 0.64
CA PHE A 104 23.63 -11.26 1.45
C PHE A 104 25.15 -11.31 1.55
N ASN A 105 25.68 -10.83 2.68
CA ASN A 105 27.07 -11.06 3.03
C ASN A 105 27.15 -12.41 3.76
N GLN A 106 27.62 -13.45 3.07
CA GLN A 106 27.76 -14.80 3.63
C GLN A 106 28.56 -14.80 4.94
N ASN A 107 29.61 -13.99 5.06
CA ASN A 107 30.41 -13.91 6.29
C ASN A 107 29.59 -13.33 7.45
N ARG A 108 28.79 -12.27 7.20
CA ARG A 108 27.87 -11.71 8.19
C ARG A 108 26.78 -12.72 8.57
N PHE A 109 26.19 -13.38 7.58
CA PHE A 109 25.19 -14.43 7.82
C PHE A 109 25.75 -15.55 8.70
N ASN A 110 26.95 -16.02 8.40
CA ASN A 110 27.63 -17.06 9.20
C ASN A 110 27.97 -16.62 10.63
N GLN A 111 28.02 -15.32 10.91
CA GLN A 111 28.24 -14.78 12.26
C GLN A 111 26.94 -14.65 13.07
N ILE A 112 25.79 -14.58 12.42
CA ILE A 112 24.49 -14.50 13.10
C ILE A 112 24.16 -15.89 13.65
N GLN A 113 24.04 -16.00 14.97
CA GLN A 113 23.55 -17.21 15.62
C GLN A 113 22.02 -17.18 15.61
N PHE A 114 21.42 -18.28 15.16
CA PHE A 114 19.99 -18.52 15.25
C PHE A 114 19.76 -19.70 16.19
N SER A 115 18.92 -19.47 17.18
CA SER A 115 18.59 -20.34 18.31
C SER A 115 17.21 -20.97 18.20
N THR A 116 16.33 -20.45 17.34
CA THR A 116 14.94 -20.90 17.23
C THR A 116 14.57 -21.22 15.78
N GLN A 117 13.41 -21.83 15.55
CA GLN A 117 12.80 -21.95 14.22
C GLN A 117 11.86 -20.78 13.88
N ASN A 118 11.84 -19.73 14.70
CA ASN A 118 10.98 -18.56 14.47
C ASN A 118 11.51 -17.76 13.27
N PRO A 119 10.69 -17.47 12.24
CA PRO A 119 11.09 -16.66 11.08
C PRO A 119 11.27 -15.16 11.38
N LEU A 120 10.88 -14.71 12.59
CA LEU A 120 11.13 -13.36 13.11
C LEU A 120 12.42 -13.27 13.94
N GLU A 121 13.12 -14.37 14.18
CA GLU A 121 14.36 -14.33 14.94
C GLU A 121 15.38 -13.39 14.30
N ASN A 122 15.95 -12.50 15.12
CA ASN A 122 16.89 -11.44 14.70
C ASN A 122 16.29 -10.46 13.66
N SER A 123 14.97 -10.45 13.45
CA SER A 123 14.30 -9.45 12.64
C SER A 123 14.10 -8.16 13.44
N ARG A 124 14.27 -7.01 12.78
CA ARG A 124 14.02 -5.68 13.34
C ARG A 124 12.91 -5.01 12.55
N ILE A 125 11.67 -5.45 12.78
CA ILE A 125 10.50 -4.82 12.17
C ILE A 125 10.35 -3.43 12.77
N SER A 126 10.31 -2.40 11.93
CA SER A 126 10.09 -1.03 12.37
C SER A 126 8.69 -0.90 12.97
N ARG A 127 8.62 -0.25 14.13
CA ARG A 127 7.37 0.17 14.75
C ARG A 127 7.10 1.63 14.45
N LEU A 128 5.97 1.92 13.83
CA LEU A 128 5.57 3.26 13.42
C LEU A 128 4.88 4.00 14.56
N SER A 129 4.95 5.33 14.56
CA SER A 129 4.35 6.17 15.61
C SER A 129 2.83 6.17 15.57
N SER A 130 2.22 6.11 14.39
CA SER A 130 0.77 6.25 14.23
C SER A 130 0.23 5.48 13.02
N TYR A 131 -1.09 5.28 12.99
CA TYR A 131 -1.79 4.77 11.80
C TYR A 131 -1.52 5.61 10.54
N ASN A 132 -1.39 6.93 10.69
CA ASN A 132 -1.10 7.83 9.57
C ASN A 132 0.27 7.53 8.96
N ASP A 133 1.28 7.20 9.76
CA ASP A 133 2.59 6.81 9.24
C ASP A 133 2.50 5.49 8.45
N ALA A 134 1.70 4.53 8.92
CA ALA A 134 1.45 3.29 8.18
C ALA A 134 0.73 3.57 6.85
N GLN A 135 -0.21 4.51 6.85
CA GLN A 135 -0.90 4.96 5.64
C GLN A 135 0.06 5.63 4.66
N ASP A 136 0.96 6.49 5.14
CA ASP A 136 1.94 7.19 4.31
C ASP A 136 2.90 6.18 3.65
N ILE A 137 3.39 5.20 4.40
CA ILE A 137 4.20 4.09 3.83
C ILE A 137 3.40 3.33 2.77
N MET A 138 2.14 3.00 3.04
CA MET A 138 1.29 2.27 2.10
C MET A 138 0.93 3.10 0.85
N ASP A 139 0.87 4.42 0.94
CA ASP A 139 0.65 5.31 -0.19
C ASP A 139 1.87 5.45 -1.10
N ASP A 140 3.05 5.25 -0.54
CA ASP A 140 4.32 5.26 -1.27
C ASP A 140 4.61 3.94 -2.00
N MET A 141 3.93 2.84 -1.62
CA MET A 141 4.06 1.55 -2.30
C MET A 141 3.69 1.62 -3.79
N ASN A 142 4.51 1.01 -4.63
CA ASN A 142 4.33 1.02 -6.07
C ASN A 142 3.01 0.34 -6.49
N ARG A 143 2.11 1.12 -7.09
CA ARG A 143 0.79 0.68 -7.56
C ARG A 143 0.77 0.16 -9.00
N ARG A 144 1.89 0.25 -9.73
CA ARG A 144 1.96 -0.16 -11.14
C ARG A 144 2.14 -1.67 -11.27
N THR A 145 1.41 -2.42 -10.45
CA THR A 145 1.48 -3.88 -10.41
C THR A 145 0.52 -4.51 -11.41
N ARG A 146 0.86 -5.68 -11.95
CA ARG A 146 -0.04 -6.47 -12.81
C ARG A 146 -1.13 -7.09 -11.96
N ASP A 147 -2.35 -7.12 -12.49
CA ASP A 147 -3.48 -7.80 -11.85
C ASP A 147 -3.24 -9.30 -11.63
N LYS A 148 -2.41 -9.91 -12.49
CA LYS A 148 -2.05 -11.34 -12.44
C LYS A 148 -0.76 -11.63 -11.67
N SER A 149 -0.10 -10.62 -11.10
CA SER A 149 1.15 -10.86 -10.38
C SER A 149 0.89 -11.67 -9.12
N GLN A 150 1.90 -12.39 -8.66
CA GLN A 150 1.80 -13.20 -7.45
C GLN A 150 1.92 -12.31 -6.21
N CYS A 151 1.16 -12.64 -5.16
CA CYS A 151 1.13 -11.83 -3.93
C CYS A 151 2.49 -11.76 -3.24
N TYR A 152 3.22 -12.86 -3.22
CA TYR A 152 4.55 -12.95 -2.61
C TYR A 152 5.61 -12.12 -3.35
N ASN A 153 5.49 -11.99 -4.68
CA ASN A 153 6.33 -11.10 -5.48
C ASN A 153 6.05 -9.62 -5.17
N ARG A 154 4.78 -9.23 -5.09
CA ARG A 154 4.41 -7.86 -4.67
C ARG A 154 4.88 -7.57 -3.26
N ALA A 155 4.63 -8.47 -2.31
CA ALA A 155 5.04 -8.30 -0.92
C ALA A 155 6.57 -8.17 -0.80
N HIS A 156 7.34 -9.00 -1.51
CA HIS A 156 8.80 -8.95 -1.48
C HIS A 156 9.36 -7.66 -2.11
N MET A 157 8.77 -7.21 -3.22
CA MET A 157 9.08 -5.93 -3.85
C MET A 157 8.76 -4.75 -2.91
N TRP A 158 7.56 -4.70 -2.34
CA TRP A 158 7.13 -3.60 -1.49
C TRP A 158 7.92 -3.50 -0.18
N THR A 159 8.24 -4.62 0.48
CA THR A 159 9.10 -4.57 1.67
C THR A 159 10.49 -4.04 1.33
N TYR A 160 11.02 -4.40 0.15
CA TYR A 160 12.30 -3.90 -0.33
C TYR A 160 12.26 -2.40 -0.64
N GLU A 161 11.31 -1.95 -1.47
CA GLU A 161 11.15 -0.53 -1.82
C GLU A 161 10.99 0.34 -0.57
N THR A 162 10.18 -0.12 0.40
CA THR A 162 9.97 0.60 1.66
C THR A 162 11.26 0.75 2.47
N LEU A 163 12.07 -0.31 2.53
CA LEU A 163 13.35 -0.28 3.21
C LEU A 163 14.30 0.74 2.56
N ILE A 164 14.37 0.77 1.23
CA ILE A 164 15.25 1.68 0.49
C ILE A 164 14.79 3.13 0.63
N GLN A 165 13.49 3.39 0.44
CA GLN A 165 12.94 4.74 0.31
C GLN A 165 12.71 5.42 1.66
N SER A 166 12.23 4.66 2.64
CA SER A 166 11.77 5.21 3.92
C SER A 166 12.63 4.75 5.11
N GLN A 167 13.60 3.86 4.90
CA GLN A 167 14.39 3.24 5.98
C GLN A 167 13.51 2.53 7.01
N VAL A 168 12.35 2.03 6.56
CA VAL A 168 11.38 1.30 7.37
C VAL A 168 11.45 -0.17 6.99
N SER A 169 11.71 -1.03 7.98
CA SER A 169 11.70 -2.49 7.80
C SER A 169 10.31 -3.03 8.08
N LEU A 170 9.64 -3.52 7.03
CA LEU A 170 8.32 -4.14 7.14
C LEU A 170 8.45 -5.66 7.26
N GLY A 171 7.71 -6.29 8.16
CA GLY A 171 7.62 -7.75 8.19
C GLY A 171 6.73 -8.29 7.07
N LYS A 172 6.58 -9.62 6.98
CA LYS A 172 5.52 -10.25 6.18
C LYS A 172 4.57 -11.05 7.03
N ILE A 173 3.28 -10.92 6.74
CA ILE A 173 2.23 -11.73 7.35
C ILE A 173 1.67 -12.66 6.28
N TRP A 174 1.64 -13.94 6.63
CA TRP A 174 1.20 -15.04 5.79
C TRP A 174 -0.14 -15.53 6.32
N LEU A 175 -1.10 -15.68 5.42
CA LEU A 175 -2.39 -16.34 5.68
C LEU A 175 -2.38 -17.66 4.92
N PHE A 176 -2.33 -18.76 5.66
CA PHE A 176 -2.39 -20.11 5.09
C PHE A 176 -3.82 -20.65 5.19
N PHE A 177 -4.37 -21.09 4.06
CA PHE A 177 -5.70 -21.70 3.99
C PHE A 177 -5.55 -23.22 4.14
N THR A 178 -6.25 -23.78 5.11
CA THR A 178 -6.18 -25.23 5.39
C THR A 178 -6.93 -26.07 4.35
N ARG A 179 -6.65 -27.38 4.32
CA ARG A 179 -7.40 -28.34 3.50
C ARG A 179 -8.89 -28.29 3.82
N LYS A 180 -9.24 -28.14 5.10
CA LYS A 180 -10.62 -27.92 5.56
C LYS A 180 -11.29 -26.73 4.87
N TYR A 181 -10.66 -25.55 4.86
CA TYR A 181 -11.22 -24.38 4.19
C TYR A 181 -11.31 -24.54 2.67
N ILE A 182 -10.25 -25.08 2.07
CA ILE A 182 -10.19 -25.31 0.62
C ILE A 182 -11.31 -26.26 0.18
N ARG A 183 -11.55 -27.35 0.92
CA ARG A 183 -12.64 -28.30 0.67
C ARG A 183 -14.00 -27.65 0.84
N ASP A 184 -14.26 -27.00 1.97
CA ASP A 184 -15.58 -26.45 2.31
C ASP A 184 -16.01 -25.30 1.38
N TYR A 185 -15.04 -24.50 0.87
CA TYR A 185 -15.32 -23.31 0.05
C TYR A 185 -14.89 -23.43 -1.42
N ASN A 186 -14.33 -24.58 -1.82
CA ASN A 186 -13.69 -24.81 -3.11
C ASN A 186 -12.76 -23.64 -3.49
N TYR A 187 -11.89 -23.26 -2.54
CA TYR A 187 -11.08 -22.05 -2.65
C TYR A 187 -9.86 -22.29 -3.54
N LYS A 188 -9.49 -21.29 -4.34
CA LYS A 188 -8.45 -21.41 -5.38
C LYS A 188 -7.03 -21.27 -4.85
N TRP A 189 -6.83 -20.63 -3.70
CA TRP A 189 -5.51 -20.26 -3.20
C TRP A 189 -5.23 -21.00 -1.89
N TRP A 190 -4.01 -21.49 -1.70
CA TRP A 190 -3.63 -22.14 -0.44
C TRP A 190 -2.82 -21.23 0.49
N PHE A 191 -2.34 -20.09 0.01
CA PHE A 191 -1.84 -19.01 0.87
C PHE A 191 -2.05 -17.63 0.27
N HIS A 192 -1.88 -16.61 1.10
CA HIS A 192 -1.71 -15.21 0.72
C HIS A 192 -0.67 -14.54 1.63
N VAL A 193 0.02 -13.52 1.14
CA VAL A 193 1.05 -12.81 1.93
C VAL A 193 1.06 -11.32 1.60
N ALA A 194 1.28 -10.50 2.62
CA ALA A 194 1.41 -9.05 2.49
C ALA A 194 2.45 -8.49 3.47
N PRO A 195 3.02 -7.30 3.21
CA PRO A 195 3.81 -6.57 4.19
C PRO A 195 2.99 -6.22 5.44
N TYR A 196 3.62 -6.19 6.61
CA TYR A 196 3.02 -5.66 7.84
C TYR A 196 3.98 -4.77 8.63
N THR A 197 3.43 -3.97 9.54
CA THR A 197 4.15 -3.18 10.54
C THR A 197 3.38 -3.16 11.86
N GLU A 198 4.04 -2.72 12.92
CA GLU A 198 3.44 -2.46 14.23
C GLU A 198 3.27 -0.94 14.42
N VAL A 199 2.22 -0.52 15.11
CA VAL A 199 1.97 0.90 15.43
C VAL A 199 1.88 1.12 16.94
N ASN A 200 2.61 2.12 17.45
CA ASN A 200 2.73 2.42 18.88
C ASN A 200 1.41 2.81 19.57
N ASP A 201 0.50 3.47 18.86
CA ASP A 201 -0.73 4.02 19.44
C ASP A 201 -1.69 2.95 20.00
N SER A 202 -1.52 1.70 19.58
CA SER A 202 -2.48 0.64 19.85
C SER A 202 -1.88 -0.76 19.98
N ASN A 203 -0.55 -0.91 19.87
CA ASN A 203 0.14 -2.21 19.75
C ASN A 203 -0.50 -3.11 18.67
N ASN A 204 -1.16 -2.51 17.68
CA ASN A 204 -1.84 -3.24 16.62
C ASN A 204 -0.88 -3.54 15.48
N VAL A 205 -1.09 -4.71 14.87
CA VAL A 205 -0.48 -5.10 13.60
C VAL A 205 -1.34 -4.57 12.46
N TYR A 206 -0.72 -3.78 11.60
CA TYR A 206 -1.35 -3.28 10.37
C TYR A 206 -0.71 -3.93 9.15
N VAL A 207 -1.55 -4.42 8.25
CA VAL A 207 -1.19 -5.09 7.00
C VAL A 207 -1.33 -4.09 5.85
N LEU A 208 -0.27 -3.96 5.06
CA LEU A 208 -0.14 -2.97 3.99
C LEU A 208 -0.30 -3.65 2.62
N ASP A 209 -1.50 -4.15 2.34
CA ASP A 209 -1.78 -4.90 1.12
C ASP A 209 -2.37 -4.00 0.02
N LYS A 210 -1.49 -3.27 -0.68
CA LYS A 210 -1.90 -2.30 -1.70
C LYS A 210 -2.56 -2.94 -2.93
N GLY A 211 -2.45 -4.26 -3.07
CA GLY A 211 -3.08 -5.01 -4.15
C GLY A 211 -4.57 -5.25 -3.93
N PHE A 212 -5.03 -5.20 -2.68
CA PHE A 212 -6.42 -5.48 -2.30
C PHE A 212 -7.10 -4.32 -1.58
N THR A 213 -6.34 -3.41 -0.98
CA THR A 213 -6.86 -2.30 -0.16
C THR A 213 -6.16 -0.99 -0.48
N SER A 214 -6.83 0.14 -0.23
CA SER A 214 -6.25 1.47 -0.39
C SER A 214 -5.61 2.01 0.90
N VAL A 215 -5.94 1.42 2.06
CA VAL A 215 -5.54 1.86 3.40
C VAL A 215 -5.04 0.68 4.24
N PRO A 216 -4.16 0.87 5.24
CA PRO A 216 -3.70 -0.21 6.10
C PRO A 216 -4.87 -0.80 6.88
N TYR A 217 -4.97 -2.13 6.87
CA TYR A 217 -5.99 -2.85 7.63
C TYR A 217 -5.35 -3.47 8.85
N ASN A 218 -6.07 -3.53 9.97
CA ASN A 218 -5.63 -4.40 11.06
C ASN A 218 -5.65 -5.87 10.56
N GLN A 219 -4.91 -6.74 11.24
CA GLN A 219 -4.76 -8.15 10.87
C GLN A 219 -6.10 -8.87 10.64
N GLU A 220 -7.09 -8.64 11.51
CA GLU A 220 -8.41 -9.28 11.43
C GLU A 220 -9.20 -8.83 10.19
N ASN A 221 -9.27 -7.51 9.95
CA ASN A 221 -9.96 -6.96 8.80
C ASN A 221 -9.29 -7.38 7.47
N TRP A 222 -7.96 -7.49 7.44
CA TRP A 222 -7.23 -7.96 6.26
C TRP A 222 -7.51 -9.44 5.98
N LYS A 223 -7.43 -10.30 7.02
CA LYS A 223 -7.77 -11.73 6.93
C LYS A 223 -9.20 -11.94 6.40
N ASP A 224 -10.15 -11.16 6.89
CA ASP A 224 -11.56 -11.23 6.50
C ASP A 224 -11.84 -10.89 5.03
N LEU A 225 -10.90 -10.25 4.32
CA LEU A 225 -11.00 -10.07 2.87
C LEU A 225 -10.97 -11.40 2.11
N PHE A 226 -10.28 -12.40 2.67
CA PHE A 226 -10.04 -13.69 2.03
C PHE A 226 -10.85 -14.83 2.67
N MET A 227 -11.25 -14.67 3.93
CA MET A 227 -12.02 -15.67 4.69
C MET A 227 -13.54 -15.46 4.56
N ARG A 228 -14.20 -16.29 3.74
CA ARG A 228 -15.65 -16.22 3.49
C ARG A 228 -16.49 -16.40 4.77
N ASN A 229 -15.99 -17.19 5.71
CA ASN A 229 -16.66 -17.48 6.98
C ASN A 229 -16.16 -16.63 8.15
N LYS A 230 -15.17 -15.75 7.92
CA LYS A 230 -14.54 -14.93 8.96
C LYS A 230 -14.08 -15.74 10.18
N ALA A 231 -13.65 -17.00 9.96
CA ALA A 231 -13.16 -17.84 11.04
C ALA A 231 -11.95 -17.19 11.72
N HIS A 232 -11.76 -17.47 13.00
CA HIS A 232 -10.52 -17.15 13.69
C HIS A 232 -9.38 -17.97 13.05
N CYS A 233 -8.24 -17.33 12.78
CA CYS A 233 -7.01 -18.01 12.38
C CYS A 233 -6.00 -17.86 13.53
N PRO A 234 -5.59 -18.92 14.22
CA PRO A 234 -4.54 -18.81 15.23
C PRO A 234 -3.22 -18.35 14.60
N GLU A 235 -2.46 -17.58 15.37
CA GLU A 235 -1.08 -17.22 15.01
C GLU A 235 -0.12 -18.35 15.37
N ILE A 236 0.69 -18.78 14.40
CA ILE A 236 1.70 -19.83 14.54
C ILE A 236 3.11 -19.27 14.35
N THR A 237 4.09 -19.97 14.91
CA THR A 237 5.50 -19.55 14.88
C THR A 237 6.39 -20.42 14.00
N SER A 238 5.90 -21.61 13.62
CA SER A 238 6.56 -22.54 12.70
C SER A 238 5.60 -23.03 11.61
N TYR A 239 6.13 -23.23 10.40
CA TYR A 239 5.35 -23.73 9.27
C TYR A 239 4.80 -25.14 9.52
N SER A 240 5.54 -25.96 10.28
CA SER A 240 5.08 -27.30 10.65
C SER A 240 3.81 -27.30 11.51
N GLU A 241 3.49 -26.21 12.22
CA GLU A 241 2.22 -26.12 12.96
C GLU A 241 1.02 -26.08 12.00
N TYR A 242 1.17 -25.40 10.85
CA TYR A 242 0.15 -25.40 9.79
C TYR A 242 0.09 -26.76 9.09
N GLU A 243 1.24 -27.29 8.69
CA GLU A 243 1.34 -28.53 7.91
C GLU A 243 0.81 -29.76 8.64
N ASN A 244 1.07 -29.85 9.96
CA ASN A 244 0.64 -30.99 10.77
C ASN A 244 -0.84 -30.93 11.17
N ASN A 245 -1.49 -29.77 11.04
CA ASN A 245 -2.88 -29.56 11.49
C ASN A 245 -3.79 -29.04 10.35
N PRO A 246 -3.81 -29.68 9.16
CA PRO A 246 -4.49 -29.16 7.97
C PRO A 246 -6.03 -29.30 8.01
N GLU A 247 -6.56 -29.94 9.05
CA GLU A 247 -8.00 -30.20 9.24
C GLU A 247 -8.56 -29.61 10.55
N GLU A 248 -7.71 -29.07 11.43
CA GLU A 248 -8.16 -28.56 12.73
C GLU A 248 -8.86 -27.21 12.56
N GLU A 249 -8.13 -26.24 12.02
CA GLU A 249 -8.61 -24.88 11.79
C GLU A 249 -8.99 -24.61 10.34
N TYR A 250 -9.63 -23.48 10.08
CA TYR A 250 -9.88 -23.03 8.70
C TYR A 250 -8.65 -22.34 8.09
N CYS A 251 -7.80 -21.73 8.91
CA CYS A 251 -6.66 -20.96 8.46
C CYS A 251 -5.66 -20.75 9.59
N TYR A 252 -4.44 -20.37 9.22
CA TYR A 252 -3.40 -19.97 10.17
C TYR A 252 -2.73 -18.67 9.72
N LEU A 253 -2.32 -17.86 10.68
CA LEU A 253 -1.54 -16.65 10.44
C LEU A 253 -0.10 -16.88 10.90
N MET A 254 0.88 -16.50 10.10
CA MET A 254 2.29 -16.57 10.46
C MET A 254 2.96 -15.24 10.14
N LYS A 255 3.81 -14.74 11.02
CA LYS A 255 4.61 -13.53 10.77
C LYS A 255 6.05 -13.96 10.48
N SER A 256 6.72 -13.29 9.55
CA SER A 256 8.13 -13.50 9.23
C SER A 256 8.88 -12.19 9.07
N SER A 257 10.22 -12.27 9.04
CA SER A 257 11.04 -11.18 8.56
C SER A 257 10.72 -10.83 7.09
N GLN A 258 11.22 -9.68 6.65
CA GLN A 258 11.12 -9.21 5.28
C GLN A 258 11.86 -10.07 4.25
N TYR A 259 12.70 -11.01 4.67
CA TYR A 259 13.60 -11.75 3.78
C TYR A 259 12.98 -13.02 3.20
N TYR A 260 11.99 -13.61 3.89
CA TYR A 260 11.25 -14.75 3.36
C TYR A 260 10.40 -14.31 2.16
N TRP A 261 10.66 -14.90 1.00
CA TRP A 261 10.05 -14.61 -0.29
C TRP A 261 8.90 -15.55 -0.62
N GLN A 262 9.06 -16.86 -0.43
CA GLN A 262 8.03 -17.87 -0.75
C GLN A 262 7.83 -18.86 0.40
N PRO A 263 6.69 -19.57 0.47
CA PRO A 263 6.39 -20.50 1.56
C PRO A 263 7.45 -21.59 1.77
N TYR A 264 8.06 -22.10 0.70
CA TYR A 264 9.09 -23.16 0.81
C TYR A 264 10.31 -22.75 1.65
N GLN A 265 10.55 -21.44 1.81
CA GLN A 265 11.61 -20.96 2.70
C GLN A 265 11.21 -21.05 4.17
N LEU A 266 9.92 -20.95 4.49
CA LEU A 266 9.38 -21.18 5.83
C LEU A 266 9.33 -22.69 6.14
N GLU A 267 9.01 -23.51 5.14
CA GLU A 267 9.12 -24.97 5.20
C GLU A 267 10.56 -25.42 5.44
N ASN A 268 11.51 -24.96 4.61
CA ASN A 268 12.93 -25.23 4.77
C ASN A 268 13.47 -24.75 6.14
N LEU A 269 12.92 -23.67 6.69
CA LEU A 269 13.24 -23.24 8.05
C LEU A 269 12.74 -24.26 9.08
N ALA A 270 11.50 -24.71 8.96
CA ALA A 270 10.90 -25.65 9.91
C ALA A 270 11.54 -27.05 9.85
N GLU A 271 11.83 -27.55 8.66
CA GLU A 271 12.36 -28.91 8.45
C GLU A 271 13.88 -29.00 8.54
N LYS A 272 14.57 -28.04 7.91
CA LYS A 272 16.03 -28.10 7.68
C LYS A 272 16.79 -27.07 8.49
N ASN A 273 16.07 -26.23 9.27
CA ASN A 273 16.63 -25.09 9.98
C ASN A 273 17.36 -24.10 9.06
N TRP A 274 16.91 -23.99 7.80
CA TRP A 274 17.52 -23.08 6.82
C TRP A 274 16.94 -21.67 6.96
N LYS A 275 17.72 -20.77 7.55
CA LYS A 275 17.35 -19.37 7.76
C LYS A 275 17.54 -18.56 6.49
N THR A 276 16.59 -17.66 6.23
CA THR A 276 16.68 -16.68 5.14
C THR A 276 17.02 -15.31 5.71
N TRP A 277 18.06 -14.68 5.19
CA TRP A 277 18.51 -13.35 5.64
C TRP A 277 19.01 -12.53 4.46
N GLY A 278 18.73 -11.22 4.47
CA GLY A 278 19.06 -10.34 3.35
C GLY A 278 18.17 -10.57 2.12
N TYR A 279 18.10 -9.57 1.25
CA TYR A 279 17.43 -9.72 -0.04
C TYR A 279 18.39 -10.36 -1.03
N GLN A 280 17.90 -11.33 -1.81
CA GLN A 280 18.67 -11.93 -2.90
C GLN A 280 18.28 -11.24 -4.21
N ASN A 281 19.27 -10.79 -4.98
CA ASN A 281 19.01 -10.02 -6.20
C ASN A 281 18.14 -10.76 -7.23
N GLN A 282 18.31 -12.09 -7.35
CA GLN A 282 17.47 -12.87 -8.26
C GLN A 282 16.00 -12.91 -7.80
N ASN A 283 15.75 -13.05 -6.50
CA ASN A 283 14.39 -13.03 -5.95
C ASN A 283 13.75 -11.66 -6.20
N LEU A 284 14.52 -10.57 -6.03
CA LEU A 284 14.08 -9.23 -6.39
C LEU A 284 13.81 -9.10 -7.90
N GLU A 285 14.71 -9.57 -8.76
CA GLU A 285 14.52 -9.52 -10.21
C GLU A 285 13.24 -10.26 -10.64
N ILE A 286 13.00 -11.46 -10.11
CA ILE A 286 11.78 -12.21 -10.37
C ILE A 286 10.57 -11.44 -9.82
N ALA A 287 10.66 -10.95 -8.58
CA ALA A 287 9.59 -10.20 -7.94
C ALA A 287 9.20 -8.95 -8.73
N TYR A 288 10.16 -8.14 -9.17
CA TYR A 288 9.90 -6.94 -9.98
C TYR A 288 9.36 -7.27 -11.36
N ARG A 289 9.92 -8.29 -12.03
CA ARG A 289 9.50 -8.73 -13.36
C ARG A 289 8.05 -9.23 -13.38
N ASP A 290 7.65 -9.96 -12.34
CA ASP A 290 6.29 -10.45 -12.16
C ASP A 290 5.35 -9.34 -11.67
N ALA A 291 5.75 -8.62 -10.63
CA ALA A 291 4.92 -7.61 -9.98
C ALA A 291 4.55 -6.47 -10.92
N LEU A 292 5.48 -5.88 -11.67
CA LEU A 292 5.24 -4.62 -12.39
C LEU A 292 4.67 -4.80 -13.81
N ILE A 293 3.71 -3.95 -14.17
CA ILE A 293 3.13 -3.88 -15.53
C ILE A 293 4.23 -3.70 -16.58
N SER A 294 5.19 -2.82 -16.29
CA SER A 294 6.38 -2.61 -17.09
C SER A 294 7.57 -2.45 -16.15
N TRP A 295 8.53 -3.36 -16.26
CA TRP A 295 9.79 -3.31 -15.53
C TRP A 295 10.92 -3.00 -16.50
N ASN A 296 11.78 -2.06 -16.15
CA ASN A 296 12.89 -1.58 -16.98
C ASN A 296 14.21 -2.34 -16.70
N GLY A 297 14.17 -3.42 -15.94
CA GLY A 297 15.36 -4.19 -15.56
C GLY A 297 16.17 -3.57 -14.41
N ILE A 298 15.68 -2.50 -13.78
CA ILE A 298 16.38 -1.81 -12.69
C ILE A 298 15.70 -2.15 -11.36
N ILE A 299 16.49 -2.59 -10.38
CA ILE A 299 16.11 -2.71 -8.98
C ILE A 299 16.69 -1.45 -8.28
N PRO A 300 15.90 -0.71 -7.48
CA PRO A 300 16.40 0.45 -6.75
C PRO A 300 17.55 0.07 -5.81
N GLU A 301 18.67 0.76 -5.89
CA GLU A 301 19.81 0.52 -5.00
C GLU A 301 19.72 1.34 -3.71
N PHE A 302 20.41 0.88 -2.65
CA PHE A 302 20.57 1.70 -1.44
C PHE A 302 21.31 3.00 -1.79
N PRO A 303 20.86 4.15 -1.26
CA PRO A 303 21.64 5.38 -1.37
C PRO A 303 23.05 5.14 -0.81
N SER A 304 24.08 5.44 -1.60
CA SER A 304 25.50 5.24 -1.25
C SER A 304 25.92 5.87 0.08
N ASP A 305 25.18 6.87 0.52
CA ASP A 305 25.48 7.71 1.68
C ASP A 305 24.88 7.12 2.97
N ILE A 306 23.99 6.13 2.85
CA ILE A 306 23.41 5.42 3.99
C ILE A 306 24.38 4.29 4.31
N THR A 307 25.39 4.62 5.12
CA THR A 307 25.90 3.61 6.04
C THR A 307 24.70 3.24 6.90
N ILE A 308 24.18 2.01 6.73
CA ILE A 308 23.33 1.42 7.74
C ILE A 308 24.17 1.57 9.01
N ARG A 309 23.79 2.51 9.89
CA ARG A 309 24.40 2.61 11.21
C ARG A 309 24.04 1.30 11.85
N ASP A 310 24.95 0.34 11.72
CA ASP A 310 24.99 -0.85 12.53
C ASP A 310 25.23 -0.32 13.94
N GLU A 311 24.17 0.18 14.58
CA GLU A 311 24.08 0.19 16.03
C GLU A 311 24.09 -1.28 16.42
N VAL A 312 25.33 -1.73 16.59
CA VAL A 312 25.78 -2.94 17.23
C VAL A 312 24.85 -3.22 18.40
N ALA A 313 24.47 -4.48 18.50
CA ALA A 313 23.82 -5.09 19.64
C ALA A 313 24.66 -4.88 20.92
N ASN A 314 24.62 -3.68 21.48
CA ASN A 314 24.99 -3.44 22.87
C ASN A 314 23.70 -3.46 23.69
N GLU A 315 23.57 -4.52 24.48
CA GLU A 315 22.51 -4.83 25.44
C GLU A 315 22.38 -3.84 26.62
N ASP A 316 22.89 -2.61 26.55
CA ASP A 316 22.93 -1.69 27.69
C ASP A 316 21.94 -0.51 27.60
N VAL A 317 20.66 -0.80 27.34
CA VAL A 317 19.58 0.15 27.63
C VAL A 317 18.46 -0.55 28.40
N LEU A 318 18.81 -1.06 29.58
CA LEU A 318 17.88 -1.20 30.69
C LEU A 318 18.26 -0.16 31.76
N GLU A 319 17.24 0.49 32.28
CA GLU A 319 17.26 1.49 33.36
C GLU A 319 17.70 2.92 32.98
N ARG A 320 16.75 3.71 32.45
CA ARG A 320 16.70 5.14 32.79
C ARG A 320 15.48 5.42 33.65
N ASP A 321 15.81 5.79 34.88
CA ASP A 321 14.98 6.29 35.95
C ASP A 321 13.85 7.22 35.48
N VAL A 322 12.62 6.77 35.72
CA VAL A 322 11.40 7.57 35.65
C VAL A 322 11.32 8.41 36.93
N ASN A 323 12.17 9.42 37.08
CA ASN A 323 12.05 10.43 38.13
C ASN A 323 12.94 11.65 37.82
N GLN A 324 12.51 12.51 36.89
CA GLN A 324 12.92 13.91 36.93
C GLN A 324 11.70 14.84 36.70
N PRO A 325 11.54 15.86 37.56
CA PRO A 325 10.39 16.76 37.50
C PRO A 325 10.53 17.78 36.38
N ILE A 326 9.43 17.98 35.66
CA ILE A 326 9.25 18.98 34.61
C ILE A 326 9.42 20.37 35.22
N ARG A 327 10.49 21.08 34.84
CA ARG A 327 10.71 22.48 35.18
C ARG A 327 10.44 23.33 33.93
N GLY A 328 9.32 24.05 33.97
CA GLY A 328 8.88 24.93 32.90
C GLY A 328 9.68 26.23 32.81
N SER A 329 9.71 26.78 31.59
CA SER A 329 9.48 28.20 31.28
C SER A 329 9.69 28.40 29.78
N GLU A 330 8.60 28.64 29.04
CA GLU A 330 8.63 29.20 27.69
C GLU A 330 9.17 30.64 27.73
N PRO A 331 9.99 31.07 26.75
CA PRO A 331 10.10 32.47 26.41
C PRO A 331 9.19 32.83 25.23
N ALA A 332 8.51 33.95 25.40
CA ALA A 332 7.59 34.56 24.46
C ALA A 332 8.24 34.89 23.10
N TYR A 333 7.51 34.57 22.03
CA TYR A 333 7.84 34.94 20.65
C TYR A 333 7.43 36.39 20.39
N THR A 334 8.40 37.26 20.11
CA THR A 334 8.17 38.60 19.56
C THR A 334 8.15 38.54 18.02
N PRO A 335 7.18 39.16 17.33
CA PRO A 335 7.17 39.22 15.88
C PRO A 335 8.24 40.20 15.39
N VAL A 336 9.11 39.75 14.49
CA VAL A 336 10.09 40.62 13.81
C VAL A 336 9.42 41.24 12.58
N GLU A 337 9.46 42.56 12.54
CA GLU A 337 8.98 43.42 11.47
C GLU A 337 9.74 43.21 10.15
N ASP A 338 8.96 43.42 9.09
CA ASP A 338 9.32 43.62 7.69
C ASP A 338 10.48 44.61 7.50
N SER A 339 11.53 44.19 6.79
CA SER A 339 12.49 45.10 6.18
C SER A 339 12.82 44.67 4.75
N SER A 340 12.10 45.29 3.81
CA SER A 340 12.50 45.44 2.43
C SER A 340 13.90 46.07 2.28
N ASN A 341 14.64 45.64 1.26
CA ASN A 341 15.93 46.14 0.74
C ASN A 341 17.23 45.70 1.43
N ARG A 342 17.74 44.52 1.03
CA ARG A 342 19.18 44.31 0.81
C ARG A 342 19.42 43.52 -0.48
N ILE A 343 20.12 44.17 -1.41
CA ILE A 343 20.71 43.56 -2.60
C ILE A 343 22.13 43.11 -2.20
N GLY A 344 22.43 41.82 -2.38
CA GLY A 344 23.80 41.34 -2.62
C GLY A 344 24.60 40.84 -1.41
N GLU A 345 24.10 39.85 -0.67
CA GLU A 345 24.95 38.97 0.16
C GLU A 345 24.63 37.52 -0.24
N TYR A 346 25.56 36.88 -0.94
CA TYR A 346 25.40 35.54 -1.49
C TYR A 346 25.35 34.50 -0.36
N SER A 347 24.33 33.63 -0.37
CA SER A 347 24.13 32.54 0.58
C SER A 347 25.41 31.72 0.77
N SER A 348 25.96 31.77 1.99
CA SER A 348 27.12 31.02 2.45
C SER A 348 26.83 29.53 2.69
N GLU A 349 25.71 28.98 2.17
CA GLU A 349 25.18 27.68 2.60
C GLU A 349 25.18 26.58 1.53
N LEU A 350 25.46 26.90 0.26
CA LEU A 350 25.59 25.86 -0.77
C LEU A 350 26.91 25.10 -0.58
N VAL A 351 26.82 23.83 -0.19
CA VAL A 351 27.97 22.92 -0.01
C VAL A 351 27.82 21.67 -0.86
N ALA A 352 28.91 20.93 -1.05
CA ALA A 352 28.82 19.60 -1.66
C ALA A 352 27.86 18.71 -0.85
N GLY A 353 26.97 18.00 -1.53
CA GLY A 353 25.87 17.22 -0.96
C GLY A 353 24.55 17.97 -0.81
N SER A 354 24.54 19.32 -0.87
CA SER A 354 23.31 20.10 -0.72
C SER A 354 22.26 19.69 -1.75
N ARG A 355 21.03 19.44 -1.27
CA ARG A 355 19.86 19.20 -2.10
C ARG A 355 19.30 20.54 -2.59
N VAL A 356 19.13 20.70 -3.90
CA VAL A 356 18.80 21.98 -4.53
C VAL A 356 17.78 21.84 -5.66
N ILE A 357 17.14 22.96 -5.99
CA ILE A 357 16.33 23.13 -7.21
C ILE A 357 16.95 24.18 -8.11
N ASP A 358 16.94 23.90 -9.41
CA ASP A 358 17.31 24.84 -10.45
C ASP A 358 16.16 25.82 -10.74
N ASN A 359 16.42 27.12 -10.56
CA ASN A 359 15.41 28.16 -10.67
C ASN A 359 14.90 28.38 -12.10
N ASN A 360 15.66 27.96 -13.12
CA ASN A 360 15.34 28.24 -14.52
C ASN A 360 14.49 27.15 -15.18
N ASP A 361 14.68 25.88 -14.82
CA ASP A 361 14.01 24.74 -15.47
C ASP A 361 13.32 23.77 -14.52
N ASP A 362 13.21 24.14 -13.24
CA ASP A 362 12.49 23.39 -12.19
C ASP A 362 13.08 22.00 -11.88
N ASP A 363 14.31 21.75 -12.33
CA ASP A 363 15.00 20.48 -12.12
C ASP A 363 15.56 20.39 -10.70
N THR A 364 15.38 19.24 -10.07
CA THR A 364 15.93 18.97 -8.73
C THR A 364 17.20 18.15 -8.85
N GLY A 365 18.07 18.27 -7.86
CA GLY A 365 19.33 17.54 -7.88
C GLY A 365 20.21 17.87 -6.69
N ARG A 366 21.49 17.55 -6.79
CA ARG A 366 22.45 17.77 -5.69
C ARG A 366 23.67 18.52 -6.18
N VAL A 367 24.25 19.33 -5.29
CA VAL A 367 25.56 19.94 -5.51
C VAL A 367 26.61 18.86 -5.33
N VAL A 368 27.36 18.51 -6.37
CA VAL A 368 28.47 17.53 -6.29
C VAL A 368 29.70 18.18 -5.69
N ARG A 369 30.06 19.37 -6.17
CA ARG A 369 31.20 20.16 -5.67
C ARG A 369 31.08 21.61 -6.09
N LEU A 370 31.71 22.50 -5.32
CA LEU A 370 31.88 23.90 -5.65
C LEU A 370 33.12 24.11 -6.54
N ILE A 371 33.06 25.08 -7.45
CA ILE A 371 34.15 25.48 -8.34
C ILE A 371 34.44 26.97 -8.12
N SER A 372 35.70 27.40 -8.36
CA SER A 372 36.09 28.80 -8.32
C SER A 372 35.19 29.68 -9.19
N GLY A 373 34.89 30.89 -8.73
CA GLY A 373 34.11 31.87 -9.49
C GLY A 373 32.59 31.73 -9.37
N ASN A 374 32.08 31.31 -8.19
CA ASN A 374 30.65 31.20 -7.88
C ASN A 374 29.89 30.20 -8.78
N ARG A 375 30.55 29.09 -9.11
CA ARG A 375 30.00 28.00 -9.93
C ARG A 375 30.01 26.71 -9.13
N LEU A 376 29.19 25.76 -9.55
CA LEU A 376 29.13 24.44 -8.95
C LEU A 376 28.88 23.36 -10.01
N ILE A 377 29.27 22.14 -9.69
CA ILE A 377 28.82 20.96 -10.42
C ILE A 377 27.50 20.48 -9.79
N PHE A 378 26.44 20.53 -10.56
CA PHE A 378 25.10 20.08 -10.21
C PHE A 378 24.81 18.74 -10.86
N TYR A 379 24.41 17.73 -10.09
CA TYR A 379 23.88 16.48 -10.61
C TYR A 379 22.36 16.58 -10.71
N SER A 380 21.84 16.52 -11.94
CA SER A 380 20.41 16.54 -12.26
C SER A 380 19.76 15.18 -12.01
N ASP A 381 18.65 15.14 -11.26
CA ASP A 381 17.87 13.90 -11.10
C ASP A 381 17.17 13.51 -12.41
N LYS A 382 16.66 14.51 -13.13
CA LYS A 382 15.87 14.31 -14.36
C LYS A 382 16.73 13.77 -15.49
N TYR A 383 17.93 14.32 -15.68
CA TYR A 383 18.83 13.98 -16.78
C TYR A 383 19.92 12.99 -16.37
N ARG A 384 20.07 12.71 -15.06
CA ARG A 384 21.10 11.83 -14.49
C ARG A 384 22.51 12.19 -14.95
N LYS A 385 22.79 13.49 -15.00
CA LYS A 385 24.02 14.05 -15.54
C LYS A 385 24.49 15.25 -14.72
N GLU A 386 25.79 15.45 -14.71
CA GLU A 386 26.45 16.61 -14.12
C GLU A 386 26.48 17.82 -15.07
N TYR A 387 26.27 19.00 -14.51
CA TYR A 387 26.30 20.29 -15.19
C TYR A 387 27.15 21.28 -14.40
N ASP A 388 28.01 22.03 -15.10
CA ASP A 388 28.71 23.18 -14.54
C ASP A 388 27.84 24.43 -14.69
N LEU A 389 27.30 24.94 -13.58
CA LEU A 389 26.32 26.03 -13.57
C LEU A 389 26.63 27.07 -12.47
N PRO A 390 26.19 28.33 -12.65
CA PRO A 390 26.33 29.36 -11.60
C PRO A 390 25.54 28.99 -10.33
N ALA A 391 26.14 29.16 -9.15
CA ALA A 391 25.50 28.83 -7.88
C ALA A 391 24.21 29.65 -7.64
N SER A 392 24.15 30.89 -8.14
CA SER A 392 22.97 31.76 -8.06
C SER A 392 21.73 31.23 -8.79
N ARG A 393 21.88 30.19 -9.62
CA ARG A 393 20.76 29.52 -10.31
C ARG A 393 19.98 28.60 -9.38
N PHE A 394 20.53 28.26 -8.21
CA PHE A 394 19.96 27.24 -7.33
C PHE A 394 19.34 27.83 -6.07
N SER A 395 18.31 27.14 -5.56
CA SER A 395 17.75 27.39 -4.23
C SER A 395 17.89 26.13 -3.38
N LEU A 396 18.20 26.29 -2.10
CA LEU A 396 18.36 25.15 -1.19
C LEU A 396 17.02 24.50 -0.86
N LYS A 397 17.09 23.19 -0.61
CA LYS A 397 16.02 22.46 0.05
C LYS A 397 15.92 22.93 1.51
N VAL A 398 14.71 23.23 1.96
CA VAL A 398 14.37 23.58 3.34
C VAL A 398 13.26 22.68 3.85
N LEU A 399 13.06 22.62 5.16
CA LEU A 399 12.01 21.80 5.75
C LEU A 399 10.60 22.35 5.45
N CYS A 400 10.47 23.68 5.49
CA CYS A 400 9.22 24.40 5.29
C CYS A 400 9.47 25.73 4.56
N TYR A 401 8.46 26.18 3.83
CA TYR A 401 8.40 27.51 3.22
C TYR A 401 7.05 28.12 3.57
N ARG A 402 7.08 29.14 4.45
CA ARG A 402 5.87 29.64 5.15
C ARG A 402 5.22 28.48 5.91
N ASP A 403 3.91 28.31 5.79
CA ASP A 403 3.15 27.30 6.53
C ASP A 403 3.16 25.91 5.86
N LEU A 404 3.85 25.77 4.73
CA LEU A 404 3.90 24.54 3.95
C LEU A 404 5.23 23.81 4.13
N CYS A 405 5.16 22.60 4.67
CA CYS A 405 6.28 21.75 5.03
C CYS A 405 6.31 20.46 4.21
N GLU A 406 7.44 19.76 4.25
CA GLU A 406 7.51 18.37 3.77
C GLU A 406 6.51 17.47 4.50
N ARG A 407 5.95 16.53 3.76
CA ARG A 407 4.91 15.57 4.18
C ARG A 407 3.55 16.20 4.47
N ASP A 408 3.39 17.52 4.33
CA ASP A 408 2.06 18.12 4.41
C ASP A 408 1.16 17.55 3.32
N ARG A 409 -0.03 17.11 3.74
CA ARG A 409 -1.11 16.76 2.83
C ARG A 409 -1.79 18.04 2.37
N VAL A 410 -2.03 18.13 1.07
CA VAL A 410 -2.51 19.36 0.45
C VAL A 410 -3.55 19.10 -0.63
N LEU A 411 -4.33 20.15 -0.89
CA LEU A 411 -5.13 20.32 -2.10
C LEU A 411 -4.44 21.33 -3.01
N ASP A 412 -4.18 20.92 -4.25
CA ASP A 412 -3.85 21.81 -5.34
C ASP A 412 -5.10 22.63 -5.72
N THR A 413 -5.03 23.94 -5.53
CA THR A 413 -6.19 24.81 -5.67
C THR A 413 -6.64 25.03 -7.12
N ASN A 414 -5.79 24.73 -8.11
CA ASN A 414 -6.07 25.02 -9.52
C ASN A 414 -6.83 23.88 -10.21
N ASP A 415 -6.48 22.63 -9.91
CA ASP A 415 -7.09 21.44 -10.54
C ASP A 415 -7.83 20.53 -9.55
N ASN A 416 -7.89 20.93 -8.28
CA ASN A 416 -8.48 20.18 -7.17
C ASN A 416 -7.85 18.80 -6.97
N ASP A 417 -6.58 18.64 -7.36
CA ASP A 417 -5.83 17.43 -7.09
C ASP A 417 -5.35 17.39 -5.64
N GLN A 418 -5.28 16.19 -5.08
CA GLN A 418 -4.81 15.96 -3.71
C GLN A 418 -3.45 15.31 -3.74
N GLY A 419 -2.66 15.54 -2.70
CA GLY A 419 -1.40 14.85 -2.56
C GLY A 419 -0.56 15.34 -1.41
N THR A 420 0.74 15.10 -1.54
CA THR A 420 1.70 15.29 -0.44
C THR A 420 2.90 16.08 -0.94
N ILE A 421 3.36 17.02 -0.13
CA ILE A 421 4.61 17.74 -0.40
C ILE A 421 5.80 16.82 -0.08
N ARG A 422 6.70 16.61 -1.04
CA ARG A 422 7.90 15.76 -0.92
C ARG A 422 9.15 16.54 -0.60
N GLU A 423 9.32 17.68 -1.25
CA GLU A 423 10.47 18.57 -1.05
C GLU A 423 10.00 20.01 -1.07
N VAL A 424 10.62 20.86 -0.25
CA VAL A 424 10.36 22.30 -0.22
C VAL A 424 11.66 23.07 -0.45
N PHE A 425 11.60 24.19 -1.17
CA PHE A 425 12.78 24.98 -1.50
C PHE A 425 12.59 26.47 -1.13
N GLU A 426 13.71 27.14 -0.86
CA GLU A 426 13.73 28.54 -0.39
C GLU A 426 13.07 29.55 -1.34
N ASN A 427 13.02 29.24 -2.64
CA ASN A 427 12.33 30.07 -3.63
C ASN A 427 10.79 29.90 -3.63
N GLY A 428 10.24 29.13 -2.69
CA GLY A 428 8.82 28.84 -2.60
C GLY A 428 8.31 27.85 -3.64
N LYS A 429 9.20 27.10 -4.32
CA LYS A 429 8.82 25.91 -5.09
C LYS A 429 8.79 24.68 -4.19
N VAL A 430 7.96 23.73 -4.56
CA VAL A 430 7.79 22.45 -3.88
C VAL A 430 7.70 21.32 -4.90
N VAL A 431 8.17 20.13 -4.51
CA VAL A 431 7.88 18.89 -5.24
C VAL A 431 6.61 18.29 -4.63
N PHE A 432 5.52 18.34 -5.39
CA PHE A 432 4.21 17.80 -5.02
C PHE A 432 4.01 16.43 -5.64
N TYR A 433 3.74 15.41 -4.83
CA TYR A 433 3.31 14.11 -5.31
C TYR A 433 1.79 14.09 -5.48
N SER A 434 1.34 14.04 -6.73
CA SER A 434 -0.07 13.96 -7.09
C SER A 434 -0.63 12.56 -6.86
N GLN A 435 -1.74 12.45 -6.12
CA GLN A 435 -2.47 11.19 -5.98
C GLN A 435 -3.20 10.82 -7.28
N LYS A 436 -3.78 11.81 -7.97
CA LYS A 436 -4.51 11.58 -9.23
C LYS A 436 -3.63 11.02 -10.35
N TYR A 437 -2.41 11.54 -10.47
CA TYR A 437 -1.48 11.18 -11.54
C TYR A 437 -0.35 10.24 -11.09
N SER A 438 -0.25 9.97 -9.78
CA SER A 438 0.79 9.11 -9.18
C SER A 438 2.21 9.50 -9.60
N ARG A 439 2.50 10.81 -9.63
CA ARG A 439 3.81 11.36 -10.02
C ARG A 439 4.11 12.69 -9.36
N ASN A 440 5.39 13.05 -9.33
CA ASN A 440 5.90 14.31 -8.80
C ASN A 440 5.77 15.46 -9.80
N TYR A 441 5.45 16.65 -9.29
CA TYR A 441 5.43 17.90 -10.02
C TYR A 441 6.14 18.98 -9.22
N THR A 442 6.94 19.79 -9.89
CA THR A 442 7.51 20.99 -9.29
C THR A 442 6.55 22.16 -9.48
N LEU A 443 6.01 22.70 -8.39
CA LEU A 443 4.97 23.73 -8.39
C LEU A 443 5.25 24.79 -7.33
N ARG A 444 4.57 25.93 -7.37
CA ARG A 444 4.70 26.96 -6.33
C ARG A 444 3.90 26.58 -5.08
N ALA A 445 4.49 26.80 -3.91
CA ALA A 445 3.85 26.57 -2.60
C ALA A 445 2.49 27.28 -2.48
N SER A 446 2.35 28.48 -3.05
CA SER A 446 1.12 29.27 -3.04
C SER A 446 -0.07 28.63 -3.79
N ARG A 447 0.15 27.55 -4.54
CA ARG A 447 -0.90 26.80 -5.24
C ARG A 447 -1.59 25.78 -4.32
N PHE A 448 -1.06 25.57 -3.13
CA PHE A 448 -1.53 24.50 -2.24
C PHE A 448 -2.27 25.07 -1.03
N SER A 449 -3.29 24.34 -0.60
CA SER A 449 -3.96 24.52 0.68
C SER A 449 -3.71 23.30 1.54
N LYS A 450 -3.28 23.50 2.78
CA LYS A 450 -3.02 22.40 3.70
C LYS A 450 -4.33 21.71 4.12
N GLU A 451 -4.24 20.40 4.28
CA GLU A 451 -5.29 19.58 4.90
C GLU A 451 -5.40 19.97 6.38
N SER A 452 -6.62 20.12 6.86
CA SER A 452 -6.95 20.49 8.23
C SER A 452 -8.08 19.61 8.74
N GLN A 453 -8.23 19.51 10.06
CA GLN A 453 -9.31 18.72 10.65
C GLN A 453 -10.68 19.32 10.37
N CYS A 454 -10.77 20.66 10.34
CA CYS A 454 -12.01 21.40 10.13
C CYS A 454 -11.74 22.71 9.39
N TYR A 455 -12.73 23.14 8.61
CA TYR A 455 -12.84 24.52 8.14
C TYR A 455 -14.13 25.14 8.67
N GLY A 456 -13.99 26.15 9.54
CA GLY A 456 -15.13 26.73 10.25
C GLY A 456 -15.85 25.67 11.08
N ARG A 457 -17.13 25.44 10.81
CA ARG A 457 -17.96 24.43 11.50
C ARG A 457 -17.98 23.06 10.81
N ILE A 458 -17.36 22.94 9.64
CA ILE A 458 -17.36 21.71 8.84
C ILE A 458 -16.05 20.96 9.08
N CYS A 459 -16.16 19.76 9.65
CA CYS A 459 -15.05 18.90 10.02
C CYS A 459 -15.04 17.59 9.23
N THR A 460 -13.86 16.97 9.14
CA THR A 460 -13.72 15.60 8.66
C THR A 460 -14.59 14.64 9.47
N GLY A 461 -15.35 13.79 8.79
CA GLY A 461 -16.31 12.84 9.36
C GLY A 461 -17.75 13.34 9.42
N ASP A 462 -17.97 14.65 9.31
CA ASP A 462 -19.30 15.26 9.44
C ASP A 462 -20.27 14.73 8.40
N ARG A 463 -21.50 14.49 8.86
CA ARG A 463 -22.64 14.16 8.02
C ARG A 463 -23.29 15.46 7.55
N VAL A 464 -23.38 15.66 6.23
CA VAL A 464 -23.80 16.94 5.65
C VAL A 464 -24.80 16.77 4.50
N LEU A 465 -25.52 17.86 4.21
CA LEU A 465 -26.35 18.04 3.04
C LEU A 465 -25.76 19.16 2.17
N ASP A 466 -25.48 18.88 0.90
CA ASP A 466 -25.17 19.89 -0.10
C ASP A 466 -26.45 20.67 -0.45
N THR A 467 -26.44 21.97 -0.16
CA THR A 467 -27.63 22.81 -0.32
C THR A 467 -28.01 23.09 -1.77
N ASN A 468 -27.11 22.81 -2.73
CA ASN A 468 -27.36 23.13 -4.13
C ASN A 468 -28.11 22.03 -4.88
N ASP A 469 -27.82 20.76 -4.61
CA ASP A 469 -28.42 19.61 -5.30
C ASP A 469 -29.20 18.67 -4.38
N ASN A 470 -29.28 19.01 -3.08
CA ASN A 470 -29.88 18.22 -2.02
C ASN A 470 -29.24 16.82 -1.89
N ASP A 471 -27.97 16.69 -2.23
CA ASP A 471 -27.22 15.47 -2.02
C ASP A 471 -26.69 15.38 -0.58
N ARG A 472 -26.65 14.17 -0.06
CA ARG A 472 -26.20 13.88 1.30
C ARG A 472 -24.90 13.11 1.24
N GLY A 473 -24.09 13.24 2.26
CA GLY A 473 -22.81 12.57 2.26
C GLY A 473 -21.98 12.88 3.48
N ARG A 474 -20.69 12.59 3.40
CA ARG A 474 -19.75 12.84 4.48
C ARG A 474 -18.57 13.67 4.01
N ILE A 475 -18.07 14.51 4.89
CA ILE A 475 -16.80 15.19 4.66
C ILE A 475 -15.67 14.21 4.94
N VAL A 476 -14.83 13.97 3.95
CA VAL A 476 -13.67 13.07 4.02
C VAL A 476 -12.42 13.85 4.42
N LYS A 477 -12.30 15.09 3.97
CA LYS A 477 -11.18 16.00 4.27
C LYS A 477 -11.64 17.45 4.26
N ALA A 478 -10.99 18.30 5.06
CA ALA A 478 -11.15 19.75 5.00
C ALA A 478 -9.80 20.42 4.69
N PHE A 479 -9.85 21.58 4.03
CA PHE A 479 -8.66 22.34 3.64
C PHE A 479 -8.78 23.79 4.10
N GLU A 480 -7.63 24.40 4.45
CA GLU A 480 -7.56 25.76 5.01
C GLU A 480 -8.16 26.85 4.10
N ASN A 481 -8.22 26.62 2.78
CA ASN A 481 -8.83 27.53 1.83
C ASN A 481 -10.37 27.47 1.76
N GLY A 482 -11.01 26.69 2.63
CA GLY A 482 -12.46 26.55 2.67
C GLY A 482 -13.04 25.54 1.69
N LYS A 483 -12.20 24.74 1.02
CA LYS A 483 -12.66 23.56 0.28
C LYS A 483 -12.70 22.33 1.18
N VAL A 484 -13.54 21.37 0.81
CA VAL A 484 -13.70 20.08 1.46
C VAL A 484 -13.82 18.98 0.41
N LEU A 485 -13.36 17.77 0.74
CA LEU A 485 -13.62 16.57 -0.03
C LEU A 485 -14.91 15.92 0.49
N PHE A 486 -15.97 15.94 -0.31
CA PHE A 486 -17.30 15.42 0.03
C PHE A 486 -17.54 14.08 -0.65
N ALA A 487 -17.79 13.02 0.13
CA ALA A 487 -18.22 11.72 -0.35
C ALA A 487 -19.75 11.69 -0.47
N SER A 488 -20.23 11.69 -1.72
CA SER A 488 -21.65 11.69 -2.07
C SER A 488 -22.30 10.31 -1.87
N ASP A 489 -23.45 10.27 -1.20
CA ASP A 489 -24.29 9.07 -1.11
C ASP A 489 -24.98 8.76 -2.44
N LYS A 490 -25.40 9.79 -3.18
CA LYS A 490 -26.18 9.65 -4.41
C LYS A 490 -25.34 9.14 -5.57
N TYR A 491 -24.12 9.65 -5.70
CA TYR A 491 -23.24 9.37 -6.83
C TYR A 491 -22.14 8.36 -6.50
N ASN A 492 -21.94 8.03 -5.21
CA ASN A 492 -20.87 7.15 -4.74
C ASN A 492 -19.48 7.61 -5.23
N GLN A 493 -19.26 8.93 -5.18
CA GLN A 493 -18.06 9.61 -5.69
C GLN A 493 -17.66 10.74 -4.74
N ASN A 494 -16.39 11.15 -4.83
CA ASN A 494 -15.85 12.24 -4.05
C ASN A 494 -15.76 13.53 -4.89
N TYR A 495 -16.20 14.65 -4.31
CA TYR A 495 -16.16 15.96 -4.93
C TYR A 495 -15.39 16.95 -4.06
N VAL A 496 -14.58 17.82 -4.68
CA VAL A 496 -13.96 18.94 -3.98
C VAL A 496 -14.86 20.15 -4.12
N LEU A 497 -15.52 20.54 -3.03
CA LEU A 497 -16.55 21.58 -2.98
C LEU A 497 -16.25 22.62 -1.90
N SER A 498 -16.88 23.78 -1.95
CA SER A 498 -16.78 24.79 -0.88
C SER A 498 -17.50 24.30 0.37
N ALA A 499 -16.86 24.42 1.54
CA ALA A 499 -17.44 24.11 2.85
C ALA A 499 -18.75 24.87 3.09
N SER A 500 -18.87 26.09 2.56
CA SER A 500 -20.05 26.93 2.69
C SER A 500 -21.31 26.40 1.99
N ARG A 501 -21.19 25.36 1.14
CA ARG A 501 -22.34 24.69 0.49
C ARG A 501 -23.03 23.67 1.38
N PHE A 502 -22.46 23.36 2.54
CA PHE A 502 -22.92 22.24 3.35
C PHE A 502 -23.68 22.71 4.58
N SER A 503 -24.78 22.01 4.84
CA SER A 503 -25.51 22.08 6.11
C SER A 503 -25.19 20.85 6.94
N LEU A 504 -24.84 21.04 8.21
CA LEU A 504 -24.57 19.95 9.14
C LEU A 504 -25.85 19.18 9.48
N LYS A 505 -25.71 17.87 9.72
CA LYS A 505 -26.76 17.06 10.35
C LYS A 505 -26.97 17.54 11.78
N THR A 506 -28.23 17.65 12.18
CA THR A 506 -28.67 17.90 13.55
C THR A 506 -29.69 16.84 13.97
N GLN A 507 -30.03 16.77 15.24
CA GLN A 507 -30.99 15.81 15.76
C GLN A 507 -32.45 16.25 15.49
N CYS A 508 -32.73 17.55 15.62
CA CYS A 508 -34.07 18.11 15.52
C CYS A 508 -34.07 19.53 14.95
N ILE A 509 -35.19 19.92 14.34
CA ILE A 509 -35.55 21.31 14.03
C ILE A 509 -36.94 21.57 14.61
N GLY A 510 -37.02 22.49 15.58
CA GLY A 510 -38.25 22.70 16.34
C GLY A 510 -38.70 21.41 17.02
N SER A 511 -39.92 20.99 16.75
CA SER A 511 -40.49 19.74 17.27
C SER A 511 -40.25 18.51 16.37
N ILE A 512 -39.65 18.69 15.20
CA ILE A 512 -39.42 17.60 14.24
C ILE A 512 -38.00 17.06 14.43
N CYS A 513 -37.89 15.81 14.89
CA CYS A 513 -36.64 15.11 15.14
C CYS A 513 -36.47 13.91 14.19
N GLU A 514 -35.23 13.41 14.06
CA GLU A 514 -34.97 12.10 13.48
C GLU A 514 -35.82 11.01 14.16
N GLY A 515 -36.45 10.15 13.36
CA GLY A 515 -37.40 9.13 13.81
C GLY A 515 -38.85 9.61 13.96
N SER A 516 -39.13 10.91 13.91
CA SER A 516 -40.49 11.45 14.06
C SER A 516 -41.41 10.91 12.97
N SER A 517 -42.63 10.53 13.36
CA SER A 517 -43.71 10.25 12.41
C SER A 517 -44.34 11.59 11.99
N VAL A 518 -44.38 11.85 10.70
CA VAL A 518 -44.87 13.12 10.15
C VAL A 518 -45.86 12.90 9.01
N ARG A 519 -46.68 13.91 8.76
CA ARG A 519 -47.53 14.03 7.58
C ARG A 519 -47.13 15.27 6.79
N ASP A 520 -46.87 15.12 5.50
CA ASP A 520 -46.69 16.24 4.58
C ASP A 520 -48.03 16.95 4.38
N THR A 521 -48.05 18.26 4.62
CA THR A 521 -49.25 19.09 4.56
C THR A 521 -49.72 19.38 3.13
N ARG A 522 -48.89 19.12 2.11
CA ARG A 522 -49.22 19.41 0.71
C ARG A 522 -49.95 18.27 0.01
N ASP A 523 -49.51 17.03 0.21
CA ASP A 523 -50.04 15.85 -0.48
C ASP A 523 -50.66 14.82 0.48
N ASN A 524 -50.64 15.09 1.79
CA ASN A 524 -51.08 14.19 2.86
C ASN A 524 -50.30 12.87 2.95
N ASP A 525 -49.14 12.76 2.29
CA ASP A 525 -48.26 11.61 2.43
C ASP A 525 -47.77 11.51 3.89
N THR A 526 -47.65 10.29 4.40
CA THR A 526 -47.19 10.03 5.77
C THR A 526 -45.91 9.24 5.74
N GLY A 527 -45.08 9.44 6.75
CA GLY A 527 -43.78 8.78 6.77
C GLY A 527 -42.98 9.11 7.99
N ARG A 528 -41.67 8.90 7.89
CA ARG A 528 -40.74 9.12 8.98
C ARG A 528 -39.59 10.03 8.57
N VAL A 529 -39.15 10.84 9.51
CA VAL A 529 -37.93 11.64 9.36
C VAL A 529 -36.71 10.73 9.57
N VAL A 530 -35.82 10.67 8.58
CA VAL A 530 -34.62 9.85 8.57
C VAL A 530 -33.40 10.65 8.99
N GLU A 531 -33.28 11.90 8.56
CA GLU A 531 -32.19 12.81 8.94
C GLU A 531 -32.73 14.25 8.97
N VAL A 532 -32.09 15.11 9.75
CA VAL A 532 -32.44 16.52 9.90
C VAL A 532 -31.18 17.36 9.71
N PHE A 533 -31.28 18.50 9.01
CA PHE A 533 -30.14 19.36 8.69
C PHE A 533 -30.38 20.81 9.12
N GLU A 534 -29.34 21.48 9.62
CA GLU A 534 -29.43 22.83 10.21
C GLU A 534 -30.12 23.89 9.33
N ASN A 535 -30.09 23.74 8.01
CA ASN A 535 -30.72 24.66 7.05
C ASN A 535 -32.26 24.53 6.96
N GLY A 536 -32.90 23.75 7.83
CA GLY A 536 -34.34 23.57 7.81
C GLY A 536 -34.82 22.39 6.95
N LYS A 537 -33.91 21.65 6.29
CA LYS A 537 -34.26 20.49 5.48
C LYS A 537 -34.23 19.20 6.28
N ILE A 538 -35.07 18.26 5.87
CA ILE A 538 -35.14 16.91 6.42
C ILE A 538 -35.12 15.88 5.30
N VAL A 539 -34.70 14.67 5.64
CA VAL A 539 -34.88 13.49 4.82
C VAL A 539 -36.14 12.80 5.29
N PHE A 540 -37.14 12.75 4.43
CA PHE A 540 -38.43 12.13 4.69
C PHE A 540 -38.51 10.81 3.93
N TYR A 541 -38.71 9.70 4.66
CA TYR A 541 -39.07 8.42 4.06
C TYR A 541 -40.58 8.35 3.92
N SER A 542 -41.05 8.38 2.67
CA SER A 542 -42.46 8.27 2.33
C SER A 542 -42.95 6.83 2.46
N ASN A 543 -44.08 6.63 3.14
CA ASN A 543 -44.74 5.32 3.19
C ASN A 543 -45.39 4.95 1.85
N ASP A 544 -45.94 5.95 1.15
CA ASP A 544 -46.67 5.75 -0.10
C ASP A 544 -45.71 5.40 -1.25
N TYR A 545 -44.58 6.10 -1.35
CA TYR A 545 -43.60 5.95 -2.42
C TYR A 545 -42.41 5.06 -2.05
N ARG A 546 -42.29 4.66 -0.78
CA ARG A 546 -41.22 3.80 -0.24
C ARG A 546 -39.80 4.28 -0.58
N ARG A 547 -39.59 5.60 -0.55
CA ARG A 547 -38.29 6.22 -0.85
C ARG A 547 -38.06 7.50 -0.04
N ASN A 548 -36.80 7.91 0.00
CA ASN A 548 -36.36 9.12 0.68
C ASN A 548 -36.49 10.36 -0.21
N TYR A 549 -36.91 11.47 0.40
CA TYR A 549 -36.97 12.80 -0.20
C TYR A 549 -36.29 13.81 0.70
N VAL A 550 -35.60 14.80 0.13
CA VAL A 550 -35.07 15.94 0.88
C VAL A 550 -36.04 17.11 0.72
N LEU A 551 -36.69 17.51 1.82
CA LEU A 551 -37.78 18.49 1.82
C LEU A 551 -37.64 19.45 3.01
N ASP A 552 -38.23 20.63 2.94
CA ASP A 552 -38.22 21.58 4.07
C ASP A 552 -39.11 21.08 5.22
N ALA A 553 -38.60 21.15 6.45
CA ALA A 553 -39.28 20.70 7.66
C ALA A 553 -40.64 21.39 7.86
N SER A 554 -40.77 22.64 7.41
CA SER A 554 -42.01 23.43 7.49
C SER A 554 -43.17 22.86 6.69
N ARG A 555 -42.92 21.90 5.78
CA ARG A 555 -43.99 21.17 5.06
C ARG A 555 -44.69 20.14 5.94
N PHE A 556 -44.13 19.79 7.09
CA PHE A 556 -44.55 18.63 7.86
C PHE A 556 -45.21 19.02 9.17
N VAL A 557 -46.19 18.22 9.57
CA VAL A 557 -46.77 18.24 10.93
C VAL A 557 -46.51 16.90 11.60
N LEU A 558 -46.25 16.93 12.92
CA LEU A 558 -46.16 15.71 13.72
C LEU A 558 -47.50 14.98 13.69
N ARG A 559 -47.44 13.65 13.62
CA ARG A 559 -48.62 12.78 13.63
C ARG A 559 -48.90 12.20 15.00
#